data_AF-W1YHF7-F1
#
_entry.id   AF-W1YHF7-F1
#
_cell.length_a   1.000
_cell.length_b   1.000
_cell.length_c   1.000
_cell.angle_alpha   90.00
_cell.angle_beta   90.00
_cell.angle_gamma   90.00
#
_symmetry.space_group_name_H-M   'P 1'
#
loop_
_entity.id
_entity.type
_entity.pdbx_description
1 polymer ?
#
loop_
_entity_poly.entity_id
_entity_poly.type
_entity_poly.pdbx_seq_one_letter_code
_entity_poly.pdbx_strand_id
1 'polypeptide(L)'
;LDAEAYGVKSTIEDMARWVQSNLKPLDITEKTLQQGIQLAQSRYWQTGDMYQGLGWEMLDWPVNPDSIINGSGNKIALAAHPV
;
A
#
# COMPACT_ATOMS: atom_id res chain seq x y z
N LEU A 1 15.93 12.82 -5.54
CA LEU A 1 16.09 12.30 -4.17
C LEU A 1 14.80 12.46 -3.40
N ASP A 2 14.21 13.66 -3.35
CA ASP A 2 12.92 13.87 -2.66
C ASP A 2 11.68 13.55 -3.53
N ALA A 3 11.83 13.61 -4.84
CA ALA A 3 10.73 13.43 -5.79
C ALA A 3 10.19 12.00 -5.78
N GLU A 4 11.05 11.02 -5.53
CA GLU A 4 10.71 9.61 -5.49
C GLU A 4 9.86 9.25 -4.26
N ALA A 5 10.03 9.98 -3.15
CA ALA A 5 9.30 9.71 -1.90
C ALA A 5 7.94 10.41 -1.84
N TYR A 6 7.82 11.63 -2.37
CA TYR A 6 6.59 12.44 -2.23
C TYR A 6 6.32 13.41 -3.40
N GLY A 7 6.97 13.22 -4.55
CA GLY A 7 6.86 14.15 -5.69
C GLY A 7 5.64 13.95 -6.60
N VAL A 8 4.88 12.86 -6.43
CA VAL A 8 3.73 12.54 -7.29
C VAL A 8 2.57 13.50 -7.02
N LYS A 9 2.03 14.10 -8.07
CA LYS A 9 0.78 14.87 -8.06
C LYS A 9 -0.22 14.18 -8.96
N SER A 10 -1.47 14.09 -8.52
CA SER A 10 -2.53 13.39 -9.26
C SER A 10 -3.88 14.07 -9.05
N THR A 11 -4.81 13.84 -9.98
CA THR A 11 -6.22 14.19 -9.79
C THR A 11 -6.96 13.08 -9.02
N ILE A 12 -8.16 13.39 -8.52
CA ILE A 12 -9.04 12.39 -7.88
C ILE A 12 -9.44 11.31 -8.88
N GLU A 13 -9.70 11.67 -10.13
CA GLU A 13 -10.09 10.73 -11.19
C GLU A 13 -8.96 9.74 -11.49
N ASP A 14 -7.73 10.22 -11.58
CA ASP A 14 -6.55 9.38 -11.80
C ASP A 14 -6.26 8.48 -10.59
N MET A 15 -6.38 9.00 -9.37
CA MET A 15 -6.22 8.19 -8.16
C MET A 15 -7.30 7.12 -8.04
N ALA A 16 -8.55 7.43 -8.40
CA ALA A 16 -9.62 6.44 -8.42
C ALA A 16 -9.38 5.35 -9.47
N ARG A 17 -8.90 5.71 -10.66
CA ARG A 17 -8.46 4.74 -11.68
C ARG A 17 -7.31 3.86 -11.17
N TRP A 18 -6.33 4.45 -10.49
CA TRP A 18 -5.21 3.72 -9.90
C TRP A 18 -5.69 2.69 -8.85
N VAL A 19 -6.60 3.07 -7.96
CA VAL A 19 -7.18 2.14 -6.97
C VAL A 19 -7.97 1.02 -7.64
N GLN A 20 -8.75 1.31 -8.68
CA GLN A 20 -9.49 0.29 -9.43
C GLN A 20 -8.55 -0.73 -10.09
N SER A 21 -7.46 -0.27 -10.70
CA SER A 21 -6.42 -1.15 -11.27
C SER A 21 -5.75 -2.02 -10.20
N ASN A 22 -5.56 -1.50 -8.98
CA ASN A 22 -5.03 -2.27 -7.85
C ASN A 22 -6.03 -3.30 -7.31
N LEU A 23 -7.35 -3.04 -7.39
CA LEU A 23 -8.39 -3.99 -6.98
C LEU A 23 -8.59 -5.13 -8.00
N LYS A 24 -8.38 -4.85 -9.29
CA LYS A 24 -8.55 -5.80 -10.39
C LYS A 24 -7.33 -5.85 -11.31
N PRO A 25 -6.15 -6.28 -10.81
CA PRO A 25 -4.91 -6.24 -11.59
C PRO A 25 -4.96 -7.16 -12.82
N LEU A 26 -5.84 -8.16 -12.83
CA LEU A 26 -6.03 -9.08 -13.96
C LEU A 26 -6.65 -8.40 -15.20
N ASP A 27 -7.37 -7.28 -15.01
CA ASP A 27 -7.99 -6.52 -16.11
C ASP A 27 -6.98 -5.64 -16.85
N ILE A 28 -5.75 -5.52 -16.34
CA ILE A 28 -4.67 -4.74 -16.95
C ILE A 28 -4.08 -5.51 -18.13
N THR A 29 -4.14 -4.91 -19.31
CA THR A 29 -3.64 -5.51 -20.56
C THR A 29 -2.12 -5.47 -20.67
N GLU A 30 -1.49 -4.40 -20.16
CA GLU A 30 -0.04 -4.25 -20.16
C GLU A 30 0.57 -5.16 -19.08
N LYS A 31 1.39 -6.11 -19.52
CA LYS A 31 1.85 -7.22 -18.68
C LYS A 31 2.86 -6.80 -17.63
N THR A 32 3.70 -5.82 -17.93
CA THR A 32 4.72 -5.34 -17.00
C THR A 32 4.07 -4.65 -15.80
N LEU A 33 3.06 -3.82 -16.05
CA LEU A 33 2.29 -3.09 -15.06
C LEU A 33 1.41 -4.03 -14.23
N GLN A 34 0.77 -5.00 -14.89
CA GLN A 34 0.04 -6.06 -14.19
C GLN A 34 0.94 -6.79 -13.18
N GLN A 35 2.13 -7.23 -13.60
CA GLN A 35 3.10 -7.88 -12.73
C GLN A 35 3.61 -6.94 -11.64
N GLY A 36 3.91 -5.67 -11.98
CA GLY A 36 4.37 -4.68 -11.03
C GLY A 36 3.38 -4.42 -9.89
N ILE A 37 2.09 -4.30 -10.20
CA ILE A 37 1.03 -4.15 -9.19
C ILE A 37 0.92 -5.40 -8.31
N GLN A 38 0.97 -6.60 -8.89
CA GLN A 38 0.93 -7.85 -8.12
C GLN A 38 2.13 -8.00 -7.18
N LEU A 39 3.33 -7.63 -7.64
CA LEU A 39 4.52 -7.63 -6.80
C LEU A 39 4.42 -6.60 -5.68
N ALA A 40 3.90 -5.40 -5.97
CA ALA A 40 3.76 -4.36 -4.95
C ALA A 40 2.84 -4.79 -3.78
N GLN A 41 1.85 -5.63 -4.07
CA GLN A 41 0.88 -6.15 -3.10
C GLN A 41 1.31 -7.47 -2.43
N SER A 42 2.53 -7.95 -2.69
CA SER A 42 3.06 -9.15 -2.03
C SER A 42 3.38 -8.86 -0.56
N ARG A 43 3.07 -9.79 0.35
CA ARG A 43 3.29 -9.67 1.80
C ARG A 43 4.72 -10.08 2.16
N TYR A 44 5.67 -9.14 2.10
CA TYR A 44 7.09 -9.43 2.33
C TYR A 44 7.45 -9.53 3.81
N TRP A 45 6.80 -8.73 4.66
CA TRP A 45 7.08 -8.67 6.09
C TRP A 45 5.79 -8.51 6.89
N GLN A 46 5.82 -8.87 8.18
CA GLN A 46 4.69 -8.69 9.09
C GLN A 46 5.14 -8.04 10.39
N THR A 47 4.46 -6.97 10.80
CA THR A 47 4.64 -6.30 12.08
C THR A 47 3.28 -6.20 12.77
N GLY A 48 3.09 -7.00 13.83
CA GLY A 48 1.76 -7.17 14.44
C GLY A 48 0.76 -7.72 13.43
N ASP A 49 -0.37 -7.04 13.27
CA ASP A 49 -1.43 -7.43 12.31
C ASP A 49 -1.17 -6.90 10.88
N MET A 50 -0.20 -6.01 10.70
CA MET A 50 0.09 -5.34 9.43
C MET A 50 1.11 -6.13 8.60
N TYR A 51 0.78 -6.39 7.34
CA TYR A 51 1.72 -6.90 6.34
C TYR A 51 2.29 -5.75 5.50
N GLN A 52 3.61 -5.71 5.38
CA GLN A 52 4.32 -4.75 4.55
C GLN A 52 4.50 -5.32 3.13
N GLY A 53 3.98 -4.58 2.15
CA GLY A 53 4.27 -4.71 0.72
C GLY A 53 5.24 -3.64 0.22
N LEU A 54 5.44 -3.55 -1.10
CA LEU A 54 6.26 -2.46 -1.67
C LEU A 54 5.38 -1.21 -1.78
N GLY A 55 5.53 -0.30 -0.82
CA GLY A 55 4.73 0.92 -0.70
C GLY A 55 3.33 0.73 -0.10
N TRP A 56 2.80 -0.50 -0.11
CA TRP A 56 1.50 -0.83 0.50
C TRP A 56 1.64 -1.37 1.92
N GLU A 57 0.74 -0.96 2.79
CA GLU A 57 0.46 -1.59 4.09
C GLU A 57 -0.88 -2.33 3.98
N MET A 58 -0.92 -3.59 4.41
CA MET A 58 -2.08 -4.46 4.23
C MET A 58 -2.49 -5.09 5.56
N LEU A 59 -3.80 -5.19 5.77
CA LEU A 59 -4.42 -5.83 6.94
C LEU A 59 -5.39 -6.89 6.46
N ASP A 60 -5.60 -7.94 7.25
CA ASP A 60 -6.63 -8.92 6.95
C ASP A 60 -8.02 -8.32 7.21
N TRP A 61 -8.91 -8.44 6.23
CA TRP A 61 -10.30 -7.99 6.34
C TRP A 61 -11.20 -9.12 6.86
N PRO A 62 -12.14 -8.87 7.80
CA PRO A 62 -12.44 -7.58 8.44
C PRO A 62 -11.44 -7.20 9.54
N VAL A 63 -11.20 -5.90 9.70
CA VAL A 63 -10.29 -5.35 10.70
C VAL A 63 -11.01 -4.40 11.66
N ASN A 64 -10.58 -4.35 12.92
CA ASN A 64 -11.06 -3.36 13.88
C ASN A 64 -10.64 -1.94 13.41
N PRO A 65 -11.58 -1.00 13.20
CA PRO A 65 -11.24 0.37 12.81
C PRO A 65 -10.25 1.07 13.75
N ASP A 66 -10.28 0.75 15.05
CA ASP A 66 -9.33 1.31 16.02
C ASP A 66 -7.89 0.86 15.74
N SER A 67 -7.69 -0.35 15.20
CA SER A 67 -6.38 -0.84 14.79
C SER A 67 -5.82 -0.06 13.61
N ILE A 68 -6.67 0.36 12.65
CA ILE A 68 -6.25 1.21 11.51
C ILE A 68 -5.78 2.57 12.02
N ILE A 69 -6.60 3.24 12.84
CA ILE A 69 -6.30 4.60 13.34
C ILE A 69 -5.00 4.61 14.15
N ASN A 70 -4.82 3.61 15.02
CA ASN A 70 -3.59 3.49 15.82
C ASN A 70 -2.36 3.13 14.97
N GLY A 71 -2.54 2.33 13.91
CA GLY A 71 -1.49 1.99 12.95
C GLY A 71 -1.00 3.18 12.13
N SER A 72 -1.88 4.12 11.78
CA SER A 72 -1.54 5.32 11.00
C SER A 72 -0.99 6.50 11.84
N GLY A 73 -0.74 6.29 13.14
CA GLY A 73 -0.27 7.34 14.04
C GLY A 73 1.23 7.64 13.91
N ASN A 74 1.65 8.88 14.19
CA ASN A 74 3.06 9.32 14.16
C ASN A 74 4.02 8.44 14.98
N LYS A 75 3.52 7.78 16.04
CA LYS A 75 4.32 6.86 16.86
C LYS A 75 4.72 5.60 16.10
N ILE A 76 3.91 5.16 15.15
CA ILE A 76 4.23 4.02 14.29
C ILE A 76 5.17 4.46 13.16
N ALA A 77 4.89 5.61 12.53
CA ALA A 77 5.70 6.14 11.42
C ALA A 77 7.13 6.57 11.81
N LEU A 78 7.37 7.00 13.07
CA LEU A 78 8.66 7.55 13.50
C LEU A 78 9.45 6.64 14.45
N ALA A 79 8.88 5.52 14.91
CA ALA A 79 9.57 4.60 15.81
C ALA A 79 10.16 3.41 15.04
N ALA A 80 11.36 2.98 15.43
CA ALA A 80 11.91 1.72 14.99
C ALA A 80 11.09 0.58 15.64
N HIS A 81 10.58 -0.33 14.82
CA HIS A 81 9.92 -1.55 15.27
C HIS A 81 10.86 -2.75 15.08
N PRO A 82 10.86 -3.71 16.02
CA PRO A 82 11.68 -4.90 15.88
C PRO A 82 11.27 -5.73 14.67
N VAL A 83 12.27 -6.38 14.08
CA VAL A 83 12.11 -7.46 13.10
C VAL A 83 12.07 -8.81 13.81
#